data_AF-D5BTC7-F1
#
_entry.id   AF-D5BTC7-F1
#
_cell.length_a   1.000
_cell.length_b   1.000
_cell.length_c   1.000
_cell.angle_alpha   90.00
_cell.angle_beta   90.00
_cell.angle_gamma   90.00
#
_symmetry.space_group_name_H-M   'P 1'
#
loop_
_entity.id
_entity.type
_entity.pdbx_description
1 polymer ?
#
loop_
_entity_poly.entity_id
_entity_poly.type
_entity_poly.pdbx_seq_one_letter_code
_entity_poly.pdbx_strand_id
1 'polypeptide(L)'
;MVAKEISFPDFLRAVAIPMFGFAIVNPMGPTFMGFAIGKTNSGNSSLLFFSLNPFSQTAEEISTFNFDPHNIDADSLLKDYGLCFEIDKFLVGKKSDGQEFATPTLLFGNLGGETKEALDEQQLIVLSIIRHSNDPLRTLQNLTAYPMNVMERVSHEMSLSSFGFDNNEEKQIPSNEQLIEIIGHICNPEHIKQEFKGFNIAWEGAINFQRENGNVQLADSALGLEESLGVIGKLFPSLSQLMMEN
;
A
#
# COMPACT_ATOMS: atom_id res chain seq x y z
N MET A 1 2.18 -21.51 -0.63
CA MET A 1 1.80 -21.35 0.79
C MET A 1 0.58 -20.46 0.76
N VAL A 2 -0.53 -20.87 1.39
CA VAL A 2 -1.76 -20.08 1.36
C VAL A 2 -1.67 -19.11 2.54
N ALA A 3 -1.70 -17.80 2.26
CA ALA A 3 -1.72 -16.80 3.31
C ALA A 3 -2.97 -17.01 4.18
N LYS A 4 -2.80 -16.88 5.49
CA LYS A 4 -3.88 -17.16 6.45
C LYS A 4 -4.59 -15.85 6.78
N GLU A 5 -5.88 -15.78 6.48
CA GLU A 5 -6.70 -14.63 6.87
C GLU A 5 -6.74 -14.48 8.39
N ILE A 6 -6.59 -13.23 8.86
CA ILE A 6 -6.75 -12.83 10.25
C ILE A 6 -7.73 -11.67 10.33
N SER A 7 -8.46 -11.56 11.45
CA SER A 7 -9.37 -10.43 11.62
C SER A 7 -8.58 -9.11 11.69
N PHE A 8 -9.11 -8.06 11.07
CA PHE A 8 -8.45 -6.74 11.10
C PHE A 8 -8.24 -6.20 12.52
N PRO A 9 -9.17 -6.38 13.48
CA PRO A 9 -8.91 -6.02 14.87
C PRO A 9 -7.77 -6.81 15.52
N ASP A 10 -7.61 -8.10 15.20
CA ASP A 10 -6.48 -8.89 15.71
C ASP A 10 -5.16 -8.45 15.09
N PHE A 11 -5.17 -8.13 13.78
CA PHE A 11 -4.04 -7.46 13.13
C PHE A 11 -3.63 -6.20 13.89
N LEU A 12 -4.55 -5.26 14.15
CA LEU A 12 -4.24 -4.00 14.83
C LEU A 12 -3.72 -4.17 16.27
N ARG A 13 -4.04 -5.29 16.93
CA ARG A 13 -3.50 -5.66 18.25
C ARG A 13 -2.12 -6.31 18.15
N ALA A 14 -1.88 -7.06 17.08
CA ALA A 14 -0.65 -7.82 16.88
C ALA A 14 0.50 -6.95 16.35
N VAL A 15 0.23 -5.93 15.51
CA VAL A 15 1.29 -5.12 14.89
C VAL A 15 2.26 -4.56 15.93
N ALA A 16 3.54 -4.89 15.75
CA ALA A 16 4.65 -4.42 16.55
C ALA A 16 5.59 -3.50 15.73
N ILE A 17 5.88 -3.86 14.48
CA ILE A 17 6.74 -3.07 13.58
C ILE A 17 5.99 -2.81 12.27
N PRO A 18 5.49 -1.59 12.03
CA PRO A 18 5.01 -1.19 10.70
C PRO A 18 6.22 -1.08 9.75
N MET A 19 6.17 -1.74 8.59
CA MET A 19 7.31 -1.77 7.65
C MET A 19 7.12 -0.74 6.52
N PHE A 20 6.18 -1.02 5.63
CA PHE A 20 5.90 -0.22 4.44
C PHE A 20 4.40 0.02 4.33
N GLY A 21 4.02 1.26 4.11
CA GLY A 21 2.66 1.68 3.82
C GLY A 21 2.58 2.28 2.42
N PHE A 22 1.54 1.95 1.68
CA PHE A 22 1.35 2.50 0.35
C PHE A 22 -0.14 2.66 0.06
N ALA A 23 -0.47 3.62 -0.78
CA ALA A 23 -1.87 3.89 -1.13
C ALA A 23 -2.07 3.95 -2.63
N ILE A 24 -3.29 3.60 -3.01
CA ILE A 24 -3.85 3.82 -4.34
C ILE A 24 -4.91 4.91 -4.19
N VAL A 25 -4.71 6.03 -4.85
CA VAL A 25 -5.76 7.04 -4.99
C VAL A 25 -6.59 6.70 -6.22
N ASN A 26 -7.75 6.10 -5.99
CA ASN A 26 -8.76 5.80 -7.02
C ASN A 26 -10.13 6.33 -6.54
N PRO A 27 -10.87 7.06 -7.39
CA PRO A 27 -12.19 7.60 -7.06
C PRO A 27 -13.25 6.54 -6.77
N MET A 28 -13.07 5.30 -7.23
CA MET A 28 -14.01 4.19 -6.99
C MET A 28 -13.77 3.49 -5.65
N GLY A 29 -12.75 3.89 -4.89
CA GLY A 29 -12.39 3.28 -3.62
C GLY A 29 -10.89 3.41 -3.38
N PRO A 30 -10.43 4.49 -2.72
CA PRO A 30 -9.03 4.59 -2.35
C PRO A 30 -8.70 3.46 -1.38
N THR A 31 -7.50 2.93 -1.51
CA THR A 31 -7.09 1.76 -0.74
C THR A 31 -5.71 2.02 -0.16
N PHE A 32 -5.60 1.83 1.15
CA PHE A 32 -4.36 1.88 1.89
C PHE A 32 -3.92 0.46 2.22
N MET A 33 -2.67 0.12 1.94
CA MET A 33 -2.13 -1.23 2.15
C MET A 33 -0.76 -1.13 2.78
N GLY A 34 -0.27 -2.27 3.24
CA GLY A 34 1.10 -2.33 3.70
C GLY A 34 1.51 -3.68 4.26
N PHE A 35 2.76 -3.70 4.69
CA PHE A 35 3.38 -4.82 5.39
C PHE A 35 3.73 -4.41 6.82
N ALA A 36 3.55 -5.34 7.73
CA ALA A 36 3.90 -5.16 9.14
C ALA A 36 4.39 -6.47 9.75
N ILE A 37 5.23 -6.36 10.77
CA ILE A 37 5.56 -7.46 11.65
C ILE A 37 4.61 -7.44 12.85
N GLY A 38 3.83 -8.51 13.00
CA GLY A 38 2.97 -8.74 14.16
C GLY A 38 3.60 -9.68 15.17
N LYS A 39 3.34 -9.45 16.45
CA LYS A 39 3.72 -10.34 17.55
C LYS A 39 2.69 -11.45 17.69
N THR A 40 3.15 -12.71 17.72
CA THR A 40 2.27 -13.86 18.00
C THR A 40 2.43 -14.36 19.43
N ASN A 41 3.68 -14.50 19.91
CA ASN A 41 4.00 -14.87 21.29
C ASN A 41 5.36 -14.28 21.72
N SER A 42 5.93 -14.71 22.85
CA SER A 42 7.15 -14.12 23.44
C SER A 42 8.45 -14.38 22.67
N GLY A 43 8.43 -15.11 21.55
CA GLY A 43 9.62 -15.37 20.74
C GLY A 43 9.36 -15.51 19.25
N ASN A 44 8.11 -15.32 18.81
CA ASN A 44 7.71 -15.47 17.43
C ASN A 44 6.99 -14.22 16.93
N SER A 45 7.24 -13.94 15.66
CA SER A 45 6.65 -12.86 14.89
C SER A 45 6.02 -13.39 13.61
N SER A 46 5.11 -12.63 13.03
CA SER A 46 4.52 -12.92 11.73
C SER A 46 4.68 -11.74 10.79
N LEU A 47 5.02 -11.98 9.52
CA LEU A 47 4.85 -10.99 8.47
C LEU A 47 3.38 -10.97 8.08
N LEU A 48 2.80 -9.78 8.14
CA LEU A 48 1.40 -9.52 7.87
C LEU A 48 1.29 -8.58 6.67
N PHE A 49 0.32 -8.84 5.80
CA PHE A 49 -0.16 -7.89 4.80
C PHE A 49 -1.55 -7.41 5.21
N PHE A 50 -1.84 -6.13 5.00
CA PHE A 50 -3.16 -5.57 5.28
C PHE A 50 -3.64 -4.70 4.12
N SER A 51 -4.96 -4.60 3.99
CA SER A 51 -5.65 -3.68 3.08
C SER A 51 -6.79 -2.99 3.81
N LEU A 52 -6.91 -1.69 3.57
CA LEU A 52 -7.80 -0.78 4.26
C LEU A 52 -8.44 0.14 3.22
N ASN A 53 -9.71 -0.08 2.91
CA ASN A 53 -10.54 0.80 2.11
C ASN A 53 -11.86 1.09 2.86
N PRO A 54 -12.71 2.02 2.40
CA PRO A 54 -13.93 2.39 3.12
C PRO A 54 -14.87 1.21 3.40
N PHE A 55 -14.88 0.19 2.55
CA PHE A 55 -15.90 -0.88 2.56
C PHE A 55 -15.35 -2.24 2.96
N SER A 56 -14.03 -2.38 3.08
CA SER A 56 -13.37 -3.63 3.42
C SER A 56 -12.04 -3.38 4.11
N GLN A 57 -11.81 -4.14 5.17
CA GLN A 57 -10.56 -4.16 5.92
C GLN A 57 -10.11 -5.60 6.08
N THR A 58 -9.00 -5.95 5.45
CA THR A 58 -8.48 -7.32 5.42
C THR A 58 -7.06 -7.36 5.96
N ALA A 59 -6.69 -8.50 6.53
CA ALA A 59 -5.33 -8.78 6.94
C ALA A 59 -5.01 -10.26 6.75
N GLU A 60 -3.78 -10.53 6.35
CA GLU A 60 -3.29 -11.87 5.99
C GLU A 60 -1.92 -12.10 6.63
N GLU A 61 -1.76 -13.23 7.29
CA GLU A 61 -0.47 -13.75 7.73
C GLU A 61 0.21 -14.44 6.55
N ILE A 62 1.39 -13.94 6.19
CA ILE A 62 2.21 -14.43 5.07
C ILE A 62 3.13 -15.55 5.56
N SER A 63 3.89 -15.27 6.60
CA SER A 63 4.93 -16.15 7.13
C SER A 63 5.19 -15.86 8.61
N THR A 64 5.81 -16.83 9.29
CA THR A 64 6.17 -16.75 10.71
C THR A 64 7.67 -16.85 10.90
N PHE A 65 8.21 -16.11 11.85
CA PHE A 65 9.64 -16.07 12.18
C PHE A 65 9.87 -16.27 13.66
N ASN A 66 11.05 -16.79 14.00
CA ASN A 66 11.47 -17.07 15.37
C ASN A 66 12.29 -15.89 15.94
N PHE A 67 11.66 -14.72 16.07
CA PHE A 67 12.22 -13.57 16.78
C PHE A 67 11.14 -12.79 17.54
N ASP A 68 11.56 -12.10 18.60
CA ASP A 68 10.75 -11.13 19.33
C ASP A 68 10.87 -9.74 18.66
N PRO A 69 9.77 -9.13 18.20
CA PRO A 69 9.84 -7.88 17.46
C PRO A 69 10.28 -6.68 18.32
N HIS A 70 10.34 -6.83 19.65
CA HIS A 70 10.86 -5.78 20.52
C HIS A 70 12.39 -5.79 20.70
N ASN A 71 13.05 -6.88 20.32
CA ASN A 71 14.48 -7.10 20.57
C ASN A 71 15.31 -7.23 19.28
N ILE A 72 14.70 -7.01 18.11
CA ILE A 72 15.35 -7.09 16.81
C ILE A 72 15.65 -5.71 16.27
N ASP A 73 16.85 -5.50 15.73
CA ASP A 73 17.20 -4.29 14.99
C ASP A 73 16.81 -4.42 13.50
N ALA A 74 16.70 -3.28 12.83
CA ALA A 74 16.25 -3.20 11.44
C ALA A 74 17.18 -3.93 10.46
N ASP A 75 18.50 -3.87 10.67
CA ASP A 75 19.47 -4.52 9.79
C ASP A 75 19.31 -6.05 9.88
N SER A 76 19.23 -6.61 11.08
CA SER A 76 18.96 -8.04 11.28
C SER A 76 17.59 -8.46 10.75
N LEU A 77 16.55 -7.66 10.98
CA LEU A 77 15.21 -7.92 10.47
C LEU A 77 15.19 -8.10 8.94
N LEU A 78 15.89 -7.21 8.21
CA LEU A 78 15.94 -7.22 6.76
C LEU A 78 16.84 -8.34 6.20
N LYS A 79 18.00 -8.59 6.82
CA LYS A 79 19.01 -9.50 6.28
C LYS A 79 18.82 -10.95 6.68
N ASP A 80 18.48 -11.20 7.94
CA ASP A 80 18.62 -12.54 8.52
C ASP A 80 17.34 -13.38 8.36
N TYR A 81 16.20 -12.73 8.12
CA TYR A 81 14.88 -13.37 8.11
C TYR A 81 14.25 -13.49 6.71
N GLY A 82 14.94 -13.07 5.65
CA GLY A 82 14.48 -13.27 4.27
C GLY A 82 13.15 -12.57 3.96
N LEU A 83 12.89 -11.41 4.57
CA LEU A 83 11.62 -10.71 4.42
C LEU A 83 11.33 -10.33 2.97
N CYS A 84 12.33 -9.86 2.22
CA CYS A 84 12.16 -9.53 0.81
C CYS A 84 11.69 -10.75 0.00
N PHE A 85 12.24 -11.93 0.27
CA PHE A 85 11.84 -13.16 -0.42
C PHE A 85 10.39 -13.54 -0.12
N GLU A 86 9.97 -13.49 1.15
CA GLU A 86 8.59 -13.83 1.52
C GLU A 86 7.57 -12.81 0.99
N ILE A 87 7.91 -11.52 0.98
CA ILE A 87 7.09 -10.47 0.37
C ILE A 87 6.96 -10.69 -1.14
N ASP A 88 8.07 -10.88 -1.86
CA ASP A 88 8.04 -11.09 -3.31
C ASP A 88 7.22 -12.32 -3.69
N LYS A 89 7.45 -13.43 -2.99
CA LYS A 89 6.69 -14.67 -3.17
C LYS A 89 5.19 -14.49 -2.93
N PHE A 90 4.81 -13.73 -1.89
CA PHE A 90 3.40 -13.41 -1.63
C PHE A 90 2.78 -12.59 -2.77
N LEU A 91 3.49 -11.55 -3.22
CA LEU A 91 3.05 -10.67 -4.30
C LEU A 91 2.92 -11.39 -5.65
N VAL A 92 3.88 -12.27 -5.99
CA VAL A 92 3.80 -13.16 -7.15
C VAL A 92 2.58 -14.08 -7.06
N GLY A 93 2.31 -14.62 -5.87
CA GLY A 93 1.13 -15.44 -5.59
C GLY A 93 -0.17 -14.67 -5.85
N LYS A 94 -0.32 -13.50 -5.24
CA LYS A 94 -1.48 -12.60 -5.44
C LYS A 94 -1.74 -12.31 -6.92
N LYS A 95 -0.68 -11.96 -7.67
CA LYS A 95 -0.78 -11.68 -9.11
C LYS A 95 -1.22 -12.91 -9.91
N SER A 96 -0.64 -14.07 -9.59
CA SER A 96 -0.96 -15.34 -10.27
C SER A 96 -2.41 -15.79 -10.00
N ASP A 97 -2.93 -15.48 -8.83
CA ASP A 97 -4.30 -15.79 -8.39
C ASP A 97 -5.34 -14.74 -8.84
N GLY A 98 -4.92 -13.71 -9.61
CA GLY A 98 -5.82 -12.63 -10.05
C GLY A 98 -6.28 -11.70 -8.92
N GLN A 99 -5.57 -11.71 -7.79
CA GLN A 99 -5.79 -10.84 -6.62
C GLN A 99 -4.81 -9.66 -6.61
N GLU A 100 -4.45 -9.15 -7.79
CA GLU A 100 -3.56 -8.01 -7.93
C GLU A 100 -4.19 -6.72 -7.36
N PHE A 101 -3.36 -5.86 -6.77
CA PHE A 101 -3.73 -4.51 -6.36
C PHE A 101 -3.24 -3.51 -7.41
N ALA A 102 -3.88 -2.34 -7.52
CA ALA A 102 -3.42 -1.30 -8.44
C ALA A 102 -2.04 -0.77 -8.04
N THR A 103 -1.28 -0.26 -9.00
CA THR A 103 0.04 0.30 -8.71
C THR A 103 -0.07 1.48 -7.72
N PRO A 104 0.75 1.51 -6.66
CA PRO A 104 0.72 2.60 -5.69
C PRO A 104 0.97 3.96 -6.32
N THR A 105 0.27 4.99 -5.83
CA THR A 105 0.51 6.39 -6.22
C THR A 105 1.25 7.18 -5.14
N LEU A 106 1.34 6.61 -3.94
CA LEU A 106 2.20 7.06 -2.85
C LEU A 106 2.75 5.86 -2.09
N LEU A 107 3.98 5.96 -1.60
CA LEU A 107 4.64 4.94 -0.78
C LEU A 107 5.46 5.62 0.31
N PHE A 108 5.38 5.07 1.52
CA PHE A 108 6.15 5.54 2.66
C PHE A 108 6.42 4.39 3.63
N GLY A 109 7.23 4.69 4.64
CA GLY A 109 7.79 3.67 5.51
C GLY A 109 9.20 3.31 5.08
N ASN A 110 10.05 3.20 6.09
CA ASN A 110 11.42 2.75 6.02
C ASN A 110 11.65 2.08 7.37
N LEU A 111 12.23 0.88 7.35
CA LEU A 111 12.54 0.17 8.59
C LEU A 111 13.75 0.75 9.32
N GLY A 112 14.45 1.70 8.70
CA GLY A 112 15.78 2.14 9.10
C GLY A 112 16.83 1.25 8.44
N GLY A 113 17.92 0.98 9.15
CA GLY A 113 19.07 0.25 8.61
C GLY A 113 20.13 1.21 8.08
N GLU A 114 21.33 1.09 8.62
CA GLU A 114 22.46 1.97 8.28
C GLU A 114 23.38 1.33 7.24
N THR A 115 23.18 0.04 6.99
CA THR A 115 24.02 -0.73 6.09
C THR A 115 23.51 -0.69 4.66
N LYS A 116 24.45 -0.77 3.71
CA LYS A 116 24.12 -0.85 2.29
C LYS A 116 23.20 -2.04 1.99
N GLU A 117 23.47 -3.21 2.58
CA GLU A 117 22.64 -4.40 2.32
C GLU A 117 21.20 -4.20 2.80
N ALA A 118 20.97 -3.56 3.95
CA ALA A 118 19.61 -3.28 4.41
C ALA A 118 18.89 -2.29 3.50
N LEU A 119 19.59 -1.28 2.99
CA LEU A 119 19.03 -0.35 2.00
C LEU A 119 18.68 -1.07 0.69
N ASP A 120 19.56 -1.97 0.22
CA ASP A 120 19.34 -2.78 -0.97
C ASP A 120 18.10 -3.70 -0.80
N GLU A 121 17.94 -4.36 0.36
CA GLU A 121 16.76 -5.19 0.68
C GLU A 121 15.45 -4.38 0.68
N GLN A 122 15.45 -3.19 1.28
CA GLN A 122 14.27 -2.33 1.25
C GLN A 122 13.93 -1.87 -0.17
N GLN A 123 14.94 -1.55 -0.97
CA GLN A 123 14.74 -1.19 -2.38
C GLN A 123 14.13 -2.37 -3.16
N LEU A 124 14.59 -3.59 -2.92
CA LEU A 124 14.02 -4.79 -3.55
C LEU A 124 12.56 -5.01 -3.16
N ILE A 125 12.19 -4.78 -1.90
CA ILE A 125 10.79 -4.85 -1.43
C ILE A 125 9.93 -3.82 -2.19
N VAL A 126 10.37 -2.56 -2.24
CA VAL A 126 9.64 -1.49 -2.94
C VAL A 126 9.50 -1.80 -4.43
N LEU A 127 10.57 -2.26 -5.08
CA LEU A 127 10.53 -2.68 -6.48
C LEU A 127 9.55 -3.85 -6.70
N SER A 128 9.51 -4.81 -5.77
CA SER A 128 8.59 -5.96 -5.83
C SER A 128 7.13 -5.52 -5.72
N ILE A 129 6.80 -4.59 -4.81
CA ILE A 129 5.46 -4.00 -4.67
C ILE A 129 4.98 -3.42 -6.00
N ILE A 130 5.81 -2.63 -6.68
CA ILE A 130 5.45 -1.97 -7.94
C ILE A 130 5.46 -2.96 -9.11
N ARG A 131 6.41 -3.90 -9.16
CA ARG A 131 6.50 -4.87 -10.27
C ARG A 131 5.27 -5.79 -10.34
N HIS A 132 4.76 -6.17 -9.17
CA HIS A 132 3.67 -7.13 -9.06
C HIS A 132 2.30 -6.49 -8.89
N SER A 133 2.22 -5.16 -8.88
CA SER A 133 0.94 -4.45 -8.98
C SER A 133 0.38 -4.49 -10.40
N ASN A 134 -0.86 -4.03 -10.52
CA ASN A 134 -1.58 -3.93 -11.78
C ASN A 134 -1.19 -2.64 -12.52
N ASP A 135 -0.70 -2.82 -13.75
CA ASP A 135 -0.36 -1.78 -14.73
C ASP A 135 0.60 -0.66 -14.24
N PRO A 136 1.87 -1.00 -13.93
CA PRO A 136 2.84 0.00 -13.47
C PRO A 136 3.20 1.04 -14.54
N LEU A 137 3.19 0.64 -15.81
CA LEU A 137 3.56 1.52 -16.92
C LEU A 137 2.52 2.61 -17.16
N ARG A 138 1.23 2.28 -17.13
CA ARG A 138 0.18 3.29 -17.19
C ARG A 138 0.26 4.23 -15.99
N THR A 139 0.57 3.70 -14.80
CA THR A 139 0.73 4.51 -13.60
C THR A 139 1.89 5.49 -13.75
N LEU A 140 3.03 5.04 -14.29
CA LEU A 140 4.16 5.92 -14.62
C LEU A 140 3.77 7.02 -15.63
N GLN A 141 3.07 6.66 -16.71
CA GLN A 141 2.58 7.61 -17.70
C GLN A 141 1.68 8.67 -17.07
N ASN A 142 0.75 8.25 -16.19
CA ASN A 142 -0.15 9.15 -15.49
C ASN A 142 0.58 10.06 -14.50
N LEU A 143 1.53 9.52 -13.72
CA LEU A 143 2.35 10.31 -12.79
C LEU A 143 3.23 11.33 -13.52
N THR A 144 3.70 10.99 -14.73
CA THR A 144 4.49 11.88 -15.58
C THR A 144 3.64 12.97 -16.23
N ALA A 145 2.43 12.62 -16.70
CA ALA A 145 1.53 13.55 -17.36
C ALA A 145 0.89 14.56 -16.38
N TYR A 146 0.68 14.15 -15.14
CA TYR A 146 0.02 14.94 -14.10
C TYR A 146 0.90 15.09 -12.85
N PRO A 147 2.09 15.70 -12.96
CA PRO A 147 2.99 15.82 -11.84
C PRO A 147 2.32 16.66 -10.75
N MET A 148 2.25 16.11 -9.53
CA MET A 148 1.65 16.78 -8.36
C MET A 148 0.15 17.13 -8.48
N ASN A 149 -0.54 16.71 -9.54
CA ASN A 149 -1.94 17.04 -9.77
C ASN A 149 -2.83 15.79 -9.70
N VAL A 150 -3.03 15.30 -8.48
CA VAL A 150 -3.81 14.08 -8.21
C VAL A 150 -5.24 14.15 -8.77
N MET A 151 -5.90 15.32 -8.70
CA MET A 151 -7.30 15.45 -9.11
C MET A 151 -7.47 15.40 -10.62
N GLU A 152 -6.56 16.04 -11.37
CA GLU A 152 -6.57 15.98 -12.83
C GLU A 152 -6.23 14.57 -13.33
N ARG A 153 -5.23 13.92 -12.70
CA ARG A 153 -4.87 12.53 -12.95
C ARG A 153 -6.06 11.58 -12.77
N VAL A 154 -6.70 11.66 -11.62
CA VAL A 154 -7.88 10.85 -11.28
C VAL A 154 -9.03 11.12 -12.26
N SER A 155 -9.27 12.39 -12.61
CA SER A 155 -10.33 12.75 -13.57
C SER A 155 -10.06 12.16 -14.95
N HIS A 156 -8.79 12.18 -15.40
CA HIS A 156 -8.37 11.56 -16.64
C HIS A 156 -8.59 10.04 -16.62
N GLU A 157 -8.16 9.36 -15.54
CA GLU A 157 -8.34 7.92 -15.36
C GLU A 157 -9.83 7.52 -15.41
N MET A 158 -10.72 8.27 -14.74
CA MET A 158 -12.17 8.03 -14.81
C MET A 158 -12.74 8.19 -16.21
N SER A 159 -12.27 9.20 -16.94
CA SER A 159 -12.74 9.43 -18.31
C SER A 159 -12.42 8.22 -19.19
N LEU A 160 -11.20 7.70 -19.11
CA LEU A 160 -10.77 6.52 -19.87
C LEU A 160 -11.57 5.27 -19.52
N SER A 161 -11.82 5.03 -18.22
CA SER A 161 -12.65 3.90 -17.76
C SER A 161 -14.10 3.98 -18.24
N SER A 162 -14.65 5.18 -18.39
CA SER A 162 -16.02 5.40 -18.85
C SER A 162 -16.20 5.17 -20.36
N PHE A 163 -15.13 5.28 -21.15
CA PHE A 163 -15.17 5.10 -22.60
C PHE A 163 -14.90 3.68 -23.08
N GLY A 164 -14.73 2.70 -22.18
CA GLY A 164 -14.61 1.29 -22.55
C GLY A 164 -13.40 0.99 -23.44
N PHE A 165 -12.32 1.76 -23.30
CA PHE A 165 -11.02 1.39 -23.88
C PHE A 165 -10.48 0.20 -23.08
N ASP A 166 -10.93 -0.99 -23.47
CA ASP A 166 -10.26 -2.25 -23.15
C ASP A 166 -8.87 -2.18 -23.76
N ASN A 167 -7.89 -1.82 -22.95
CA ASN A 167 -6.47 -1.94 -23.29
C ASN A 167 -6.13 -3.43 -23.38
N ASN A 168 -6.50 -4.06 -24.50
CA ASN A 168 -5.95 -5.33 -24.98
C ASN A 168 -4.51 -5.16 -25.48
N GLU A 169 -3.79 -4.15 -25.00
CA GLU A 169 -2.34 -4.09 -25.16
C GLU A 169 -1.74 -5.16 -24.25
N GLU A 170 -0.91 -6.03 -24.81
CA GLU A 170 -0.12 -6.97 -24.01
C GLU A 170 0.54 -6.20 -22.86
N LYS A 171 0.17 -6.53 -21.61
CA LYS A 171 0.72 -5.86 -20.42
C LYS A 171 2.25 -6.01 -20.46
N GLN A 172 2.94 -4.97 -20.91
CA GLN A 172 4.38 -4.97 -21.02
C GLN A 172 4.99 -5.03 -19.61
N ILE A 173 6.00 -5.90 -19.45
CA ILE A 173 6.74 -6.00 -18.19
C ILE A 173 7.62 -4.75 -18.06
N PRO A 174 7.48 -3.95 -16.98
CA PRO A 174 8.28 -2.74 -16.79
C PRO A 174 9.77 -3.08 -16.58
N SER A 175 10.65 -2.26 -17.14
CA SER A 175 12.10 -2.33 -16.87
C SER A 175 12.42 -1.82 -15.47
N ASN A 176 13.62 -2.12 -14.96
CA ASN A 176 14.05 -1.62 -13.64
C ASN A 176 14.13 -0.10 -13.62
N GLU A 177 14.57 0.53 -14.71
CA GLU A 177 14.65 1.98 -14.85
C GLU A 177 13.26 2.62 -14.70
N GLN A 178 12.24 2.03 -15.33
CA GLN A 178 10.85 2.50 -15.23
C GLN A 178 10.30 2.32 -13.80
N LEU A 179 10.63 1.21 -13.13
CA LEU A 179 10.25 1.01 -11.73
C LEU A 179 10.91 2.05 -10.82
N ILE A 180 12.18 2.38 -11.05
CA ILE A 180 12.90 3.42 -10.31
C ILE A 180 12.31 4.81 -10.55
N GLU A 181 11.88 5.12 -11.78
CA GLU A 181 11.15 6.37 -12.07
C GLU A 181 9.86 6.46 -11.25
N ILE A 182 9.07 5.39 -11.18
CA ILE A 182 7.87 5.34 -10.32
C ILE A 182 8.24 5.63 -8.87
N ILE A 183 9.29 4.99 -8.33
CA ILE A 183 9.77 5.25 -6.96
C ILE A 183 10.10 6.73 -6.76
N GLY A 184 10.77 7.35 -7.73
CA GLY A 184 11.11 8.78 -7.70
C GLY A 184 9.89 9.71 -7.56
N HIS A 185 8.74 9.32 -8.12
CA HIS A 185 7.47 10.01 -7.92
C HIS A 185 6.84 9.68 -6.57
N ILE A 186 6.58 8.40 -6.30
CA ILE A 186 5.69 7.98 -5.20
C ILE A 186 6.32 8.14 -3.81
N CYS A 187 7.65 8.26 -3.73
CA CYS A 187 8.39 8.52 -2.50
C CYS A 187 8.76 10.01 -2.31
N ASN A 188 8.41 10.89 -3.25
CA ASN A 188 8.68 12.33 -3.13
C ASN A 188 7.77 12.93 -2.03
N PRO A 189 8.31 13.60 -0.99
CA PRO A 189 7.52 14.11 0.13
C PRO A 189 6.38 15.06 -0.28
N GLU A 190 6.65 15.95 -1.24
CA GLU A 190 5.62 16.89 -1.71
C GLU A 190 4.55 16.14 -2.51
N HIS A 191 4.94 15.16 -3.32
CA HIS A 191 4.00 14.29 -4.05
C HIS A 191 3.11 13.52 -3.09
N ILE A 192 3.69 12.92 -2.04
CA ILE A 192 2.95 12.23 -0.97
C ILE A 192 1.92 13.18 -0.34
N LYS A 193 2.29 14.43 -0.03
CA LYS A 193 1.34 15.41 0.52
C LYS A 193 0.15 15.66 -0.40
N GLN A 194 0.37 15.77 -1.71
CA GLN A 194 -0.71 15.99 -2.68
C GLN A 194 -1.57 14.75 -2.85
N GLU A 195 -0.95 13.59 -3.05
CA GLU A 195 -1.66 12.32 -3.19
C GLU A 195 -2.46 11.98 -1.94
N PHE A 196 -1.95 12.23 -0.74
CA PHE A 196 -2.68 11.96 0.50
C PHE A 196 -3.88 12.91 0.69
N LYS A 197 -3.81 14.15 0.20
CA LYS A 197 -5.00 15.03 0.11
C LYS A 197 -6.05 14.44 -0.84
N GLY A 198 -5.61 13.96 -2.01
CA GLY A 198 -6.48 13.28 -2.96
C GLY A 198 -7.09 12.00 -2.39
N PHE A 199 -6.31 11.23 -1.62
CA PHE A 199 -6.75 10.04 -0.90
C PHE A 199 -7.91 10.35 0.05
N ASN A 200 -7.79 11.40 0.87
CA ASN A 200 -8.83 11.82 1.82
C ASN A 200 -10.13 12.20 1.10
N ILE A 201 -10.03 12.98 0.02
CA ILE A 201 -11.17 13.39 -0.81
C ILE A 201 -11.84 12.16 -1.44
N ALA A 202 -11.04 11.24 -2.00
CA ALA A 202 -11.55 10.02 -2.62
C ALA A 202 -12.23 9.10 -1.59
N TRP A 203 -11.79 9.12 -0.32
CA TRP A 203 -12.31 8.25 0.73
C TRP A 203 -13.76 8.64 1.07
N GLU A 204 -13.98 9.92 1.35
CA GLU A 204 -15.32 10.46 1.58
C GLU A 204 -16.17 10.40 0.31
N GLY A 205 -15.58 10.70 -0.85
CA GLY A 205 -16.23 10.64 -2.15
C GLY A 205 -16.81 9.25 -2.43
N ALA A 206 -16.06 8.19 -2.17
CA ALA A 206 -16.52 6.82 -2.36
C ALA A 206 -17.74 6.49 -1.47
N ILE A 207 -17.72 6.89 -0.20
CA ILE A 207 -18.84 6.67 0.74
C ILE A 207 -20.08 7.45 0.28
N ASN A 208 -19.91 8.73 -0.08
CA ASN A 208 -21.00 9.58 -0.54
C ASN A 208 -21.60 9.06 -1.84
N PHE A 209 -20.77 8.60 -2.78
CA PHE A 209 -21.23 7.98 -4.02
C PHE A 209 -22.14 6.78 -3.77
N GLN A 210 -21.78 5.89 -2.83
CA GLN A 210 -22.63 4.75 -2.48
C GLN A 210 -23.98 5.21 -1.91
N ARG A 211 -23.98 6.23 -1.04
CA ARG A 211 -25.21 6.80 -0.46
C ARG A 211 -26.11 7.42 -1.53
N GLU A 212 -25.55 8.22 -2.43
CA GLU A 212 -26.28 8.92 -3.49
C GLU A 212 -26.87 7.96 -4.54
N ASN A 213 -26.25 6.80 -4.74
CA ASN A 213 -26.73 5.76 -5.67
C ASN A 213 -27.64 4.71 -4.99
N GLY A 214 -28.11 4.97 -3.77
CA GLY A 214 -29.09 4.12 -3.08
C GLY A 214 -28.51 2.96 -2.26
N ASN A 215 -27.19 2.80 -2.20
CA ASN A 215 -26.50 1.79 -1.40
C ASN A 215 -26.28 2.28 0.05
N VAL A 216 -27.35 2.80 0.68
CA VAL A 216 -27.30 3.45 2.00
C VAL A 216 -26.72 2.54 3.08
N GLN A 217 -27.10 1.26 3.08
CA GLN A 217 -26.60 0.29 4.07
C GLN A 217 -25.08 0.12 3.99
N LEU A 218 -24.52 0.06 2.77
CA LEU A 218 -23.08 -0.08 2.56
C LEU A 218 -22.34 1.20 3.01
N ALA A 219 -22.89 2.37 2.67
CA ALA A 219 -22.34 3.66 3.09
C ALA A 219 -22.37 3.85 4.61
N ASP A 220 -23.44 3.42 5.28
CA ASP A 220 -23.58 3.53 6.74
C ASP A 220 -22.70 2.53 7.51
N SER A 221 -22.31 1.42 6.87
CA SER A 221 -21.33 0.46 7.41
C SER A 221 -19.88 0.79 7.08
N ALA A 222 -19.63 1.83 6.27
CA ALA A 222 -18.30 2.14 5.81
C ALA A 222 -17.42 2.70 6.94
N LEU A 223 -16.12 2.42 6.88
CA LEU A 223 -15.13 3.00 7.77
C LEU A 223 -14.96 4.49 7.46
N GLY A 224 -15.33 5.35 8.40
CA GLY A 224 -15.21 6.80 8.24
C GLY A 224 -13.77 7.28 8.09
N LEU A 225 -13.58 8.45 7.45
CA LEU A 225 -12.24 9.00 7.22
C LEU A 225 -11.48 9.26 8.53
N GLU A 226 -12.12 9.79 9.56
CA GLU A 226 -11.44 10.03 10.85
C GLU A 226 -10.93 8.73 11.49
N GLU A 227 -11.71 7.66 11.42
CA GLU A 227 -11.32 6.35 11.95
C GLU A 227 -10.18 5.74 11.13
N SER A 228 -10.25 5.84 9.80
CA SER A 228 -9.18 5.35 8.92
C SER A 228 -7.87 6.12 9.12
N LEU A 229 -7.93 7.45 9.26
CA LEU A 229 -6.77 8.28 9.60
C LEU A 229 -6.20 7.94 10.98
N GLY A 230 -7.05 7.60 11.96
CA GLY A 230 -6.60 7.10 13.26
C GLY A 230 -5.80 5.79 13.15
N VAL A 231 -6.25 4.86 12.30
CA VAL A 231 -5.52 3.62 12.01
C VAL A 231 -4.20 3.91 11.29
N ILE A 232 -4.23 4.70 10.21
CA ILE A 232 -3.05 5.04 9.42
C ILE A 232 -2.01 5.76 10.27
N GLY A 233 -2.42 6.75 11.08
CA GLY A 233 -1.52 7.50 11.94
C GLY A 233 -0.90 6.66 13.06
N LYS A 234 -1.64 5.66 13.58
CA LYS A 234 -1.07 4.69 14.54
C LYS A 234 -0.01 3.81 13.89
N LEU A 235 -0.25 3.34 12.68
CA LEU A 235 0.68 2.47 11.95
C LEU A 235 1.87 3.25 11.39
N PHE A 236 1.67 4.48 10.94
CA PHE A 236 2.68 5.26 10.23
C PHE A 236 2.69 6.72 10.68
N PRO A 237 3.19 6.99 11.90
CA PRO A 237 3.19 8.33 12.48
C PRO A 237 3.98 9.36 11.66
N SER A 238 4.99 8.92 10.89
CA SER A 238 5.77 9.79 10.00
C SER A 238 4.93 10.40 8.88
N LEU A 239 3.91 9.68 8.37
CA LEU A 239 2.98 10.25 7.41
C LEU A 239 2.17 11.37 8.06
N SER A 240 1.64 11.14 9.27
CA SER A 240 0.89 12.17 9.99
C SER A 240 1.74 13.41 10.26
N GLN A 241 3.02 13.25 10.61
CA GLN A 241 3.97 14.35 10.77
C GLN A 241 4.17 15.11 9.46
N LEU A 242 4.43 14.40 8.36
CA LEU A 242 4.59 15.00 7.04
C LEU A 242 3.36 15.84 6.63
N MET A 243 2.16 15.39 6.97
CA MET A 243 0.92 16.12 6.68
C MET A 243 0.70 17.37 7.55
N MET A 244 1.40 17.50 8.68
CA MET A 244 1.34 18.67 9.57
C MET A 244 2.37 19.76 9.21
N GLU A 245 3.38 19.43 8.41
CA GLU A 245 4.41 20.36 7.96
C GLU A 245 3.87 21.24 6.81
N ASN A 246 3.66 22.54 7.11
CA ASN A 246 3.24 23.57 6.16
C ASN A 246 4.36 23.99 5.21
#